data_AF-A0A1R0H587-F1
#
_entry.id   AF-A0A1R0H587-F1
#
_cell.length_a   1.000
_cell.length_b   1.000
_cell.length_c   1.000
_cell.angle_alpha   90.00
_cell.angle_beta   90.00
_cell.angle_gamma   90.00
#
_symmetry.space_group_name_H-M   'P 1'
#
loop_
_entity.id
_entity.type
_entity.pdbx_description
1 polymer ?
#
loop_
_entity_poly.entity_id
_entity_poly.type
_entity_poly.pdbx_seq_one_letter_code
_entity_poly.pdbx_strand_id
1 'polypeptide(L)'
;MEIREETWGFLQGIVQKKSLSSSENQSPIVLITHIPLYKPEGLCVDGPMTNFNDGFVNSQNFLSKRTSYYLSLCLNPVFVFNGHDHCGCKISHKIRIPSFNPKFNPNIAIPENLINAFSNSSSNFDHSSSHEYASSYDYINMFCSSSLSSLDELAPDWESLFENMFEYNTYPLDDSLSQEVYDEVLFTQEITVRSVMGDYNGASGVFSFNLGNPSFKSSKSILPGIISYKASTFIINNLFPGKSFEITLDSNNFGYHYQETVFVHHVFARIILSLNIITALSFFMIYSLKFLKSIRILFRPTSTYTTNNQPQKYK
;
A
#
# COMPACT_ATOMS: atom_id res chain seq x y z
N MET A 1 -5.40 5.51 -27.91
CA MET A 1 -4.39 6.56 -27.67
C MET A 1 -5.05 7.79 -27.05
N GLU A 2 -6.20 8.23 -27.59
CA GLU A 2 -7.04 9.33 -27.09
C GLU A 2 -7.26 9.35 -25.56
N ILE A 3 -7.77 8.26 -24.95
CA ILE A 3 -8.03 8.22 -23.49
C ILE A 3 -6.75 8.46 -22.66
N ARG A 4 -5.59 8.00 -23.14
CA ARG A 4 -4.31 8.18 -22.44
C ARG A 4 -3.91 9.66 -22.45
N GLU A 5 -4.02 10.31 -23.59
CA GLU A 5 -3.71 11.73 -23.76
C GLU A 5 -4.67 12.61 -22.96
N GLU A 6 -5.97 12.30 -22.98
CA GLU A 6 -6.98 13.01 -22.18
C GLU A 6 -6.72 12.87 -20.69
N THR A 7 -6.43 11.65 -20.22
CA THR A 7 -6.09 11.39 -18.82
C THR A 7 -4.83 12.17 -18.42
N TRP A 8 -3.82 12.20 -19.29
CA TRP A 8 -2.59 12.94 -19.02
C TRP A 8 -2.81 14.46 -19.00
N GLY A 9 -3.56 15.00 -19.97
CA GLY A 9 -3.91 16.41 -20.02
C GLY A 9 -4.72 16.85 -18.81
N PHE A 10 -5.63 15.99 -18.31
CA PHE A 10 -6.33 16.23 -17.05
C PHE A 10 -5.38 16.34 -15.86
N LEU A 11 -4.43 15.40 -15.72
CA LEU A 11 -3.42 15.43 -14.65
C LEU A 11 -2.56 16.69 -14.71
N GLN A 12 -2.07 17.06 -15.90
CA GLN A 12 -1.30 18.29 -16.12
C GLN A 12 -2.11 19.53 -15.74
N GLY A 13 -3.41 19.57 -16.08
CA GLY A 13 -4.29 20.66 -15.69
C GLY A 13 -4.45 20.80 -14.17
N ILE A 14 -4.41 19.70 -13.41
CA ILE A 14 -4.39 19.75 -11.94
C ILE A 14 -3.06 20.30 -11.43
N VAL A 15 -1.93 19.80 -11.95
CA VAL A 15 -0.59 20.24 -11.57
C VAL A 15 -0.42 21.75 -11.82
N GLN A 16 -0.90 22.25 -12.96
CA GLN A 16 -0.86 23.67 -13.28
C GLN A 16 -1.74 24.52 -12.36
N LYS A 17 -2.96 24.10 -12.05
CA LYS A 17 -3.82 24.82 -11.09
C LYS A 17 -3.19 24.85 -9.70
N LYS A 18 -2.53 23.76 -9.31
CA LYS A 18 -1.81 23.62 -8.05
C LYS A 18 -0.63 24.60 -7.96
N SER A 19 0.17 24.73 -9.02
CA SER A 19 1.31 25.66 -9.06
C SER A 19 0.92 27.15 -9.09
N LEU A 20 -0.27 27.47 -9.60
CA LEU A 20 -0.83 28.83 -9.58
C LEU A 20 -1.45 29.21 -8.23
N SER A 21 -1.73 28.23 -7.36
CA SER A 21 -2.34 28.47 -6.04
C SER A 21 -1.26 28.80 -5.02
N SER A 22 -1.50 29.78 -4.15
CA SER A 22 -0.58 30.07 -3.04
C SER A 22 -0.42 28.86 -2.12
N SER A 23 0.79 28.63 -1.61
CA SER A 23 1.11 27.48 -0.73
C SER A 23 0.19 27.40 0.49
N GLU A 24 -0.26 28.54 1.02
CA GLU A 24 -1.17 28.63 2.17
C GLU A 24 -2.61 28.15 1.88
N ASN A 25 -3.03 28.08 0.61
CA ASN A 25 -4.38 27.71 0.20
C ASN A 25 -4.44 26.40 -0.60
N GLN A 26 -3.34 25.65 -0.63
CA GLN A 26 -3.27 24.44 -1.44
C GLN A 26 -3.94 23.28 -0.70
N SER A 27 -5.12 22.89 -1.20
CA SER A 27 -5.79 21.67 -0.75
C SER A 27 -4.91 20.46 -1.08
N PRO A 28 -4.64 19.58 -0.10
CA PRO A 28 -3.89 18.37 -0.36
C PRO A 28 -4.68 17.43 -1.27
N ILE A 29 -3.96 16.61 -2.04
CA ILE A 29 -4.54 15.72 -3.04
C ILE A 29 -4.62 14.30 -2.47
N VAL A 30 -5.78 13.67 -2.66
CA VAL A 30 -5.97 12.23 -2.49
C VAL A 30 -6.15 11.63 -3.87
N LEU A 31 -5.26 10.71 -4.23
CA LEU A 31 -5.33 9.99 -5.50
C LEU A 31 -6.01 8.64 -5.30
N ILE A 32 -6.95 8.31 -6.18
CA ILE A 32 -7.58 6.99 -6.23
C ILE A 32 -7.31 6.41 -7.62
N THR A 33 -6.68 5.24 -7.68
CA THR A 33 -6.34 4.55 -8.93
C THR A 33 -6.64 3.07 -8.79
N HIS A 34 -6.93 2.37 -9.88
CA HIS A 34 -7.09 0.92 -9.82
C HIS A 34 -5.74 0.21 -9.64
N ILE A 35 -4.72 0.68 -10.37
CA ILE A 35 -3.40 0.05 -10.45
C ILE A 35 -2.44 0.78 -9.50
N PRO A 36 -1.75 0.06 -8.59
CA PRO A 36 -0.82 0.66 -7.64
C PRO A 36 0.34 1.40 -8.30
N LEU A 37 0.96 2.31 -7.55
CA LEU A 37 2.22 2.94 -7.94
C LEU A 37 3.34 1.90 -7.98
N TYR A 38 4.31 2.15 -8.85
CA TYR A 38 5.55 1.38 -8.93
C TYR A 38 6.20 1.26 -7.55
N LYS A 39 6.71 0.06 -7.29
CA LYS A 39 7.54 -0.25 -6.13
C LYS A 39 8.45 -1.42 -6.47
N PRO A 40 9.67 -1.47 -5.90
CA PRO A 40 10.58 -2.58 -6.11
C PRO A 40 10.02 -3.88 -5.53
N GLU A 41 10.49 -5.00 -6.07
CA GLU A 41 10.13 -6.34 -5.61
C GLU A 41 10.52 -6.56 -4.13
N GLY A 42 9.71 -7.33 -3.41
CA GLY A 42 9.93 -7.68 -2.01
C GLY A 42 9.28 -6.75 -0.99
N LEU A 43 8.69 -5.63 -1.41
CA LEU A 43 7.92 -4.75 -0.51
C LEU A 43 6.46 -5.17 -0.33
N CYS A 44 5.86 -5.74 -1.37
CA CYS A 44 4.51 -6.29 -1.36
C CYS A 44 4.53 -7.76 -1.80
N VAL A 45 3.35 -8.38 -1.91
CA VAL A 45 3.23 -9.79 -2.30
C VAL A 45 3.77 -10.03 -3.71
N ASP A 46 3.52 -9.11 -4.63
CA ASP A 46 3.97 -9.16 -6.02
C ASP A 46 4.93 -7.99 -6.35
N GLY A 47 5.86 -8.26 -7.27
CA GLY A 47 6.77 -7.26 -7.83
C GLY A 47 6.26 -6.68 -9.16
N PRO A 48 6.91 -5.63 -9.69
CA PRO A 48 6.50 -4.94 -10.90
C PRO A 48 6.52 -5.83 -12.15
N MET A 49 5.39 -5.91 -12.83
CA MET A 49 5.20 -6.71 -14.04
C MET A 49 4.28 -5.99 -15.04
N THR A 50 4.70 -6.03 -16.32
CA THR A 50 3.90 -5.55 -17.44
C THR A 50 4.09 -6.51 -18.61
N ASN A 51 3.00 -7.13 -19.05
CA ASN A 51 2.96 -7.97 -20.23
C ASN A 51 2.44 -7.17 -21.41
N PHE A 52 3.19 -7.20 -22.50
CA PHE A 52 2.81 -6.56 -23.75
C PHE A 52 2.34 -7.59 -24.76
N ASN A 53 1.33 -7.23 -25.56
CA ASN A 53 0.89 -7.97 -26.73
C ASN A 53 0.74 -6.97 -27.89
N ASP A 54 1.45 -7.21 -29.00
CA ASP A 54 1.49 -6.33 -30.17
C ASP A 54 1.78 -4.84 -29.86
N GLY A 55 2.64 -4.59 -28.86
CA GLY A 55 3.00 -3.24 -28.43
C GLY A 55 1.99 -2.57 -27.48
N PHE A 56 0.89 -3.25 -27.13
CA PHE A 56 -0.08 -2.78 -26.15
C PHE A 56 0.08 -3.49 -24.81
N VAL A 57 -0.21 -2.80 -23.71
CA VAL A 57 -0.27 -3.42 -22.39
C VAL A 57 -1.45 -4.39 -22.35
N ASN A 58 -1.16 -5.68 -22.26
CA ASN A 58 -2.16 -6.73 -22.11
C ASN A 58 -2.54 -6.92 -20.64
N SER A 59 -1.53 -6.93 -19.75
CA SER A 59 -1.74 -6.95 -18.31
C SER A 59 -0.59 -6.26 -17.59
N GLN A 60 -0.89 -5.62 -16.47
CA GLN A 60 0.11 -5.03 -15.58
C GLN A 60 -0.43 -5.04 -14.15
N ASN A 61 0.46 -5.11 -13.17
CA ASN A 61 0.12 -5.03 -11.74
C ASN A 61 0.58 -3.76 -11.06
N PHE A 62 1.47 -2.99 -11.69
CA PHE A 62 1.91 -1.67 -11.23
C PHE A 62 1.91 -0.68 -12.39
N LEU A 63 1.76 0.61 -12.05
CA LEU A 63 2.07 1.69 -12.99
C LEU A 63 3.57 1.70 -13.28
N SER A 64 3.95 2.26 -14.43
CA SER A 64 5.38 2.42 -14.75
C SER A 64 6.08 3.31 -13.74
N LYS A 65 7.41 3.14 -13.60
CA LYS A 65 8.26 3.99 -12.76
C LYS A 65 8.02 5.46 -13.03
N ARG A 66 8.13 5.87 -14.29
CA ARG A 66 7.91 7.25 -14.73
C ARG A 66 6.53 7.82 -14.37
N THR A 67 5.47 7.04 -14.58
CA THR A 67 4.10 7.49 -14.23
C THR A 67 4.01 7.70 -12.72
N SER A 68 4.60 6.78 -11.95
CA SER A 68 4.64 6.86 -10.50
C SER A 68 5.47 8.06 -10.01
N TYR A 69 6.61 8.33 -10.65
CA TYR A 69 7.42 9.51 -10.39
C TYR A 69 6.66 10.80 -10.67
N TYR A 70 5.95 10.87 -11.80
CA TYR A 70 5.11 12.03 -12.12
C TYR A 70 4.02 12.26 -11.08
N LEU A 71 3.31 11.20 -10.68
CA LEU A 71 2.27 11.30 -9.66
C LEU A 71 2.85 11.74 -8.31
N SER A 72 3.98 11.19 -7.88
CA SER A 72 4.53 11.51 -6.56
C SER A 72 5.28 12.86 -6.51
N LEU A 73 5.97 13.27 -7.58
CA LEU A 73 6.67 14.56 -7.65
C LEU A 73 5.74 15.72 -8.05
N CYS A 74 4.98 15.56 -9.13
CA CYS A 74 4.26 16.65 -9.77
C CYS A 74 2.86 16.83 -9.19
N LEU A 75 2.10 15.74 -9.08
CA LEU A 75 0.79 15.78 -8.42
C LEU A 75 0.97 15.90 -6.90
N ASN A 76 1.97 15.19 -6.35
CA ASN A 76 2.34 15.16 -4.93
C ASN A 76 1.10 14.99 -4.02
N PRO A 77 0.42 13.82 -4.11
CA PRO A 77 -0.70 13.49 -3.25
C PRO A 77 -0.22 13.10 -1.85
N VAL A 78 -1.03 13.39 -0.84
CA VAL A 78 -0.77 12.95 0.54
C VAL A 78 -1.14 11.48 0.71
N PHE A 79 -2.21 11.04 0.05
CA PHE A 79 -2.68 9.65 0.05
C PHE A 79 -2.90 9.13 -1.36
N VAL A 80 -2.57 7.85 -1.55
CA VAL A 80 -2.92 7.08 -2.74
C VAL A 80 -3.68 5.84 -2.29
N PHE A 81 -4.91 5.67 -2.77
CA PHE A 81 -5.68 4.45 -2.59
C PHE A 81 -5.72 3.67 -3.90
N ASN A 82 -5.46 2.37 -3.82
CA ASN A 82 -5.56 1.51 -4.99
C ASN A 82 -6.03 0.08 -4.68
N GLY A 83 -6.13 -0.74 -5.72
CA GLY A 83 -6.54 -2.14 -5.64
C GLY A 83 -5.55 -3.07 -6.34
N HIS A 84 -6.08 -4.03 -7.11
CA HIS A 84 -5.33 -5.03 -7.89
C HIS A 84 -4.74 -6.20 -7.10
N ASP A 85 -3.90 -5.95 -6.08
CA ASP A 85 -3.08 -7.02 -5.47
C ASP A 85 -3.87 -8.04 -4.62
N HIS A 86 -5.12 -7.70 -4.25
CA HIS A 86 -6.06 -8.42 -3.36
C HIS A 86 -5.51 -8.78 -1.96
N CYS A 87 -4.19 -8.79 -1.81
CA CYS A 87 -3.44 -9.09 -0.62
C CYS A 87 -3.26 -7.87 0.27
N GLY A 88 -3.48 -6.66 -0.26
CA GLY A 88 -3.29 -5.39 0.44
C GLY A 88 -1.84 -5.11 0.77
N CYS A 89 -1.41 -3.88 0.46
CA CYS A 89 -0.06 -3.41 0.73
C CYS A 89 -0.09 -1.97 1.24
N LYS A 90 0.83 -1.64 2.14
CA LYS A 90 0.92 -0.31 2.75
C LYS A 90 2.35 0.16 2.61
N ILE A 91 2.55 1.19 1.79
CA ILE A 91 3.87 1.69 1.43
C ILE A 91 3.93 3.19 1.64
N SER A 92 5.01 3.65 2.24
CA SER A 92 5.35 5.07 2.27
C SER A 92 6.32 5.36 1.14
N HIS A 93 5.93 6.27 0.24
CA HIS A 93 6.80 6.83 -0.79
C HIS A 93 7.43 8.08 -0.21
N LYS A 94 8.73 8.00 0.10
CA LYS A 94 9.51 9.13 0.61
C LYS A 94 10.42 9.61 -0.48
N ILE A 95 10.24 10.84 -0.93
CA ILE A 95 11.07 11.45 -1.95
C ILE A 95 11.97 12.45 -1.27
N ARG A 96 13.27 12.30 -1.44
CA ARG A 96 14.25 13.27 -0.97
C ARG A 96 14.70 14.11 -2.15
N ILE A 97 14.39 15.39 -2.12
CA ILE A 97 14.84 16.34 -3.12
C ILE A 97 16.21 16.84 -2.65
N PRO A 98 17.30 16.45 -3.31
CA PRO A 98 18.62 16.95 -2.94
C PRO A 98 18.67 18.45 -3.16
N SER A 99 19.37 19.18 -2.31
CA SER A 99 19.84 20.53 -2.61
C SER A 99 20.90 20.38 -3.70
N PHE A 100 20.54 20.37 -4.99
CA PHE A 100 21.55 20.26 -6.05
C PHE A 100 22.45 21.48 -6.00
N ASN A 101 23.62 21.33 -5.37
CA ASN A 101 24.80 22.05 -5.76
C ASN A 101 25.70 21.03 -6.45
N PRO A 102 25.82 21.03 -7.79
CA PRO A 102 26.63 20.06 -8.53
C PRO A 102 28.12 20.07 -8.15
N LYS A 103 28.59 21.06 -7.38
CA LYS A 103 29.92 21.02 -6.75
C LYS A 103 30.03 20.01 -5.60
N PHE A 104 28.92 19.53 -5.03
CA PHE A 104 28.89 18.78 -3.77
C PHE A 104 28.40 17.34 -3.87
N ASN A 105 27.84 16.89 -5.00
CA ASN A 105 27.49 15.48 -5.18
C ASN A 105 27.92 14.94 -6.57
N PRO A 106 29.16 14.43 -6.69
CA PRO A 106 29.67 13.88 -7.94
C PRO A 106 29.00 12.57 -8.39
N ASN A 107 28.08 12.01 -7.58
CA ASN A 107 27.53 10.67 -7.81
C ASN A 107 26.22 10.67 -8.62
N ILE A 108 25.60 11.82 -8.89
CA ILE A 108 24.38 11.88 -9.71
C ILE A 108 24.74 12.44 -11.09
N ALA A 109 25.02 11.53 -12.03
CA ALA A 109 25.24 11.88 -13.41
C ALA A 109 23.91 12.24 -14.08
N ILE A 110 23.76 13.49 -14.51
CA ILE A 110 22.58 13.92 -15.27
C ILE A 110 22.72 13.41 -16.71
N PRO A 111 21.73 12.68 -17.26
CA PRO A 111 21.76 12.22 -18.64
C PRO A 111 21.90 13.38 -19.64
N GLU A 112 22.79 13.23 -20.63
CA GLU A 112 23.10 14.28 -21.62
C GLU A 112 21.87 14.72 -22.42
N ASN A 113 20.97 13.79 -22.74
CA ASN A 113 19.72 14.09 -23.43
C ASN A 113 18.83 15.08 -22.64
N LEU A 114 18.80 14.98 -21.31
CA LEU A 114 18.06 15.91 -20.45
C LEU A 114 18.74 17.28 -20.40
N ILE A 115 20.07 17.34 -20.41
CA ILE A 115 20.81 18.60 -20.48
C ILE A 115 20.50 19.31 -21.80
N ASN A 116 20.49 18.57 -22.91
CA ASN A 116 20.19 19.11 -24.22
C ASN A 116 18.72 19.57 -24.33
N ALA A 117 17.78 18.77 -23.82
CA ALA A 117 16.36 19.13 -23.76
C ALA A 117 16.12 20.37 -22.90
N PHE A 118 16.78 20.45 -21.74
CA PHE A 118 16.73 21.62 -20.86
C PHE A 118 17.27 22.86 -21.57
N SER A 119 18.46 22.77 -22.16
CA SER A 119 19.09 23.90 -22.86
C SER A 119 18.23 24.45 -23.99
N ASN A 120 17.56 23.58 -24.74
CA ASN A 120 16.67 23.96 -25.84
C ASN A 120 15.37 24.63 -25.35
N SER A 121 14.83 24.19 -24.22
CA SER A 121 13.64 24.79 -23.60
C SER A 121 13.93 26.12 -22.89
N SER A 122 15.17 26.33 -22.47
CA SER A 122 15.64 27.49 -21.69
C SER A 122 15.95 28.75 -22.51
N SER A 123 15.62 28.80 -23.81
CA SER A 123 15.94 29.93 -24.70
C SER A 123 15.34 31.30 -24.31
N ASN A 124 14.57 31.36 -23.22
CA ASN A 124 14.07 32.59 -22.59
C ASN A 124 14.72 32.94 -21.24
N PHE A 125 15.68 32.15 -20.73
CA PHE A 125 16.41 32.48 -19.51
C PHE A 125 17.63 33.35 -19.85
N ASP A 126 17.65 34.56 -19.29
CA ASP A 126 18.61 35.61 -19.60
C ASP A 126 20.05 35.13 -19.35
N HIS A 127 20.82 34.97 -20.42
CA HIS A 127 22.13 34.28 -20.46
C HIS A 127 23.29 35.04 -19.79
N SER A 128 23.03 35.97 -18.87
CA SER A 128 24.03 36.96 -18.43
C SER A 128 24.80 36.62 -17.15
N SER A 129 24.60 35.48 -16.50
CA SER A 129 25.44 35.04 -15.37
C SER A 129 25.95 33.61 -15.53
N SER A 130 27.28 33.51 -15.70
CA SER A 130 28.16 32.34 -15.56
C SER A 130 27.54 31.03 -15.03
N HIS A 131 27.46 30.01 -15.90
CA HIS A 131 27.44 28.56 -15.57
C HIS A 131 26.83 28.17 -14.21
N GLU A 132 25.64 28.69 -13.91
CA GLU A 132 24.87 28.22 -12.76
C GLU A 132 24.11 26.99 -13.24
N TYR A 133 24.57 25.83 -12.80
CA TYR A 133 23.95 24.56 -13.15
C TYR A 133 22.50 24.53 -12.67
N ALA A 134 21.62 23.91 -13.47
CA ALA A 134 20.22 23.71 -13.13
C ALA A 134 20.07 22.98 -11.78
N SER A 135 19.18 23.49 -10.94
CA SER A 135 18.83 22.92 -9.64
C SER A 135 17.90 21.70 -9.78
N SER A 136 17.67 20.96 -8.68
CA SER A 136 16.72 19.82 -8.67
C SER A 136 15.33 20.25 -9.09
N TYR A 137 14.93 21.43 -8.63
CA TYR A 137 13.64 22.01 -8.94
C TYR A 137 13.52 22.35 -10.42
N ASP A 138 14.60 22.74 -11.10
CA ASP A 138 14.55 23.02 -12.53
C ASP A 138 14.28 21.74 -13.34
N TYR A 139 14.91 20.62 -12.98
CA TYR A 139 14.63 19.33 -13.61
C TYR A 139 13.25 18.79 -13.27
N ILE A 140 12.79 18.94 -12.02
CA ILE A 140 11.43 18.56 -11.61
C ILE A 140 10.41 19.42 -12.36
N ASN A 141 10.62 20.72 -12.49
CA ASN A 141 9.74 21.62 -13.24
C ASN A 141 9.71 21.26 -14.72
N MET A 142 10.87 20.96 -15.33
CA MET A 142 10.93 20.46 -16.70
C MET A 142 10.17 19.14 -16.85
N PHE A 143 10.35 18.20 -15.92
CA PHE A 143 9.62 16.92 -15.92
C PHE A 143 8.10 17.13 -15.82
N CYS A 144 7.65 17.96 -14.88
CA CYS A 144 6.23 18.18 -14.62
C CYS A 144 5.50 18.93 -15.74
N SER A 145 6.24 19.76 -16.50
CA SER A 145 5.73 20.54 -17.63
C SER A 145 5.93 19.87 -19.00
N SER A 146 6.71 18.79 -19.07
CA SER A 146 6.97 18.05 -20.32
C SER A 146 5.69 17.45 -20.90
N SER A 147 5.59 17.45 -22.23
CA SER A 147 4.49 16.78 -22.94
C SER A 147 4.57 15.25 -22.75
N LEU A 148 3.45 14.56 -22.92
CA LEU A 148 3.41 13.09 -22.81
C LEU A 148 4.39 12.41 -23.78
N SER A 149 4.52 12.93 -25.01
CA SER A 149 5.45 12.40 -26.00
C SER A 149 6.91 12.59 -25.58
N SER A 150 7.27 13.75 -25.05
CA SER A 150 8.64 14.01 -24.56
C SER A 150 8.98 13.15 -23.33
N LEU A 151 7.99 12.89 -22.47
CA LEU A 151 8.16 11.98 -21.34
C LEU A 151 8.33 10.52 -21.77
N ASP A 152 7.67 10.11 -22.86
CA ASP A 152 7.87 8.77 -23.45
C ASP A 152 9.24 8.62 -24.10
N GLU A 153 9.67 9.64 -24.83
CA GLU A 153 10.96 9.64 -25.53
C GLU A 153 12.14 9.61 -24.54
N LEU A 154 12.09 10.44 -23.49
CA LEU A 154 13.16 10.57 -22.49
C LEU A 154 12.94 9.68 -21.26
N ALA A 155 12.13 8.64 -21.40
CA ALA A 155 11.73 7.76 -20.31
C ALA A 155 12.90 7.20 -19.47
N PRO A 156 13.94 6.60 -20.09
CA PRO A 156 15.03 5.99 -19.31
C PRO A 156 15.85 7.05 -18.57
N ASP A 157 15.99 8.24 -19.16
CA ASP A 157 16.77 9.33 -18.60
C ASP A 157 16.09 9.89 -17.35
N TRP A 158 14.77 10.10 -17.39
CA TRP A 158 13.99 10.51 -16.22
C TRP A 158 14.00 9.45 -15.12
N GLU A 159 13.85 8.18 -15.49
CA GLU A 159 13.85 7.10 -14.51
C GLU A 159 15.20 6.98 -13.80
N SER A 160 16.30 7.07 -14.54
CA SER A 160 17.66 7.09 -13.98
C SER A 160 17.90 8.28 -13.05
N LEU A 161 17.47 9.49 -13.45
CA LEU A 161 17.64 10.71 -12.65
C LEU A 161 16.92 10.60 -11.29
N PHE A 162 15.70 10.06 -11.28
CA PHE A 162 14.87 10.01 -10.07
C PHE A 162 15.05 8.75 -9.22
N GLU A 163 15.66 7.69 -9.75
CA GLU A 163 15.81 6.41 -9.02
C GLU A 163 16.39 6.59 -7.61
N ASN A 164 17.40 7.47 -7.46
CA ASN A 164 18.07 7.73 -6.19
C ASN A 164 17.32 8.73 -5.28
N MET A 165 16.28 9.41 -5.79
CA MET A 165 15.47 10.34 -4.99
C MET A 165 14.35 9.61 -4.23
N PHE A 166 13.94 8.44 -4.70
CA PHE A 166 12.82 7.68 -4.14
C PHE A 166 13.30 6.63 -3.14
N GLU A 167 12.76 6.70 -1.93
CA GLU A 167 12.86 5.64 -0.94
C GLU A 167 11.47 5.04 -0.68
N TYR A 168 11.42 3.71 -0.68
CA TYR A 168 10.20 2.95 -0.47
C TYR A 168 10.31 2.16 0.82
N ASN A 169 9.42 2.45 1.76
CA ASN A 169 9.42 1.77 3.06
C ASN A 169 8.10 1.05 3.31
N THR A 170 8.21 -0.22 3.73
CA THR A 170 7.09 -0.94 4.34
C THR A 170 6.85 -0.41 5.75
N TYR A 171 5.60 -0.52 6.21
CA TYR A 171 5.24 -0.08 7.55
C TYR A 171 5.52 -1.16 8.61
N PRO A 172 5.97 -0.82 9.84
CA PRO A 172 6.24 0.52 10.39
C PRO A 172 7.56 1.14 9.89
N LEU A 173 7.55 2.45 9.69
CA LEU A 173 8.73 3.24 9.31
C LEU A 173 9.85 3.03 10.35
N ASP A 174 10.99 2.53 9.90
CA ASP A 174 12.20 2.50 10.72
C ASP A 174 12.81 3.91 10.73
N ASP A 175 12.78 4.57 11.89
CA ASP A 175 13.21 5.96 12.07
C ASP A 175 14.75 6.09 12.14
N SER A 176 15.48 4.99 11.93
CA SER A 176 16.94 4.97 11.97
C SER A 176 17.57 5.27 10.61
N LEU A 177 17.48 6.51 10.12
CA LEU A 177 18.26 6.95 8.97
C LEU A 177 19.03 8.24 9.24
N SER A 178 20.30 8.21 8.84
CA SER A 178 21.32 9.24 9.05
C SER A 178 20.91 10.61 8.52
N GLN A 179 21.34 11.66 9.23
CA GLN A 179 21.23 13.07 8.85
C GLN A 179 22.03 13.35 7.58
N GLU A 180 21.46 13.06 6.43
CA GLU A 180 21.86 13.67 5.18
C GLU A 180 21.10 15.00 4.99
N VAL A 181 21.78 15.99 4.40
CA VAL A 181 21.25 17.33 4.19
C VAL A 181 20.33 17.30 2.97
N TYR A 182 19.02 17.32 3.20
CA TYR A 182 17.99 17.44 2.17
C TYR A 182 17.17 18.70 2.42
N ASP A 183 16.86 19.45 1.37
CA ASP A 183 16.06 20.69 1.48
C ASP A 183 14.59 20.39 1.71
N GLU A 184 14.07 19.37 1.01
CA GLU A 184 12.66 19.01 1.05
C GLU A 184 12.48 17.49 0.98
N VAL A 185 11.54 16.99 1.78
CA VAL A 185 11.12 15.59 1.76
C VAL A 185 9.63 15.56 1.44
N LEU A 186 9.28 15.01 0.27
CA LEU A 186 7.89 14.74 -0.08
C LEU A 186 7.48 13.38 0.47
N PHE A 187 6.25 13.28 0.93
CA PHE A 187 5.71 12.07 1.54
C PHE A 187 4.33 11.75 0.99
N THR A 188 4.18 10.53 0.47
CA THR A 188 2.90 9.99 0.02
C THR A 188 2.64 8.64 0.68
N GLN A 189 1.50 8.51 1.36
CA GLN A 189 1.06 7.22 1.90
C GLN A 189 0.22 6.48 0.86
N GLU A 190 0.73 5.35 0.37
CA GLU A 190 -0.02 4.44 -0.50
C GLU A 190 -0.66 3.31 0.32
N ILE A 191 -1.94 3.04 0.06
CA ILE A 191 -2.72 1.98 0.66
C ILE A 191 -3.41 1.19 -0.45
N THR A 192 -2.92 -0.01 -0.73
CA THR A 192 -3.65 -0.98 -1.52
C THR A 192 -4.72 -1.61 -0.64
N VAL A 193 -5.98 -1.37 -1.00
CA VAL A 193 -7.15 -1.86 -0.27
C VAL A 193 -7.34 -3.34 -0.60
N ARG A 194 -7.43 -4.17 0.44
CA ARG A 194 -7.74 -5.60 0.31
C ARG A 194 -9.12 -5.78 -0.32
N SER A 195 -9.26 -6.81 -1.15
CA SER A 195 -10.59 -7.21 -1.63
C SER A 195 -11.46 -7.63 -0.44
N VAL A 196 -12.70 -7.14 -0.43
CA VAL A 196 -13.73 -7.54 0.55
C VAL A 196 -14.17 -8.98 0.31
N MET A 197 -14.03 -9.49 -0.92
CA MET A 197 -14.44 -10.84 -1.31
C MET A 197 -13.22 -11.73 -1.61
N GLY A 198 -13.31 -13.01 -1.24
CA GLY A 198 -12.28 -14.02 -1.46
C GLY A 198 -11.55 -14.44 -0.18
N ASP A 199 -10.42 -15.15 -0.33
CA ASP A 199 -9.66 -15.74 0.78
C ASP A 199 -8.85 -14.71 1.61
N TYR A 200 -8.96 -13.42 1.28
CA TYR A 200 -8.08 -12.35 1.78
C TYR A 200 -8.52 -11.71 3.10
N ASN A 201 -9.35 -12.40 3.89
CA ASN A 201 -9.87 -11.99 5.20
C ASN A 201 -10.75 -10.72 5.21
N GLY A 202 -11.11 -10.17 4.04
CA GLY A 202 -12.12 -9.12 3.84
C GLY A 202 -12.04 -7.94 4.82
N ALA A 203 -11.40 -6.84 4.41
CA ALA A 203 -11.34 -5.62 5.19
C ALA A 203 -12.08 -4.47 4.51
N SER A 204 -12.74 -3.62 5.30
CA SER A 204 -13.35 -2.37 4.84
C SER A 204 -12.56 -1.20 5.43
N GLY A 205 -12.08 -0.32 4.56
CA GLY A 205 -11.47 0.95 4.95
C GLY A 205 -12.51 2.06 4.97
N VAL A 206 -12.55 2.84 6.05
CA VAL A 206 -13.27 4.11 6.11
C VAL A 206 -12.23 5.23 6.05
N PHE A 207 -12.35 6.09 5.05
CA PHE A 207 -11.57 7.32 4.94
C PHE A 207 -12.46 8.51 5.27
N SER A 208 -12.05 9.31 6.25
CA SER A 208 -12.74 10.53 6.67
C SER A 208 -11.82 11.72 6.48
N PHE A 209 -12.38 12.82 5.97
CA PHE A 209 -11.70 14.10 5.85
C PHE A 209 -12.46 15.12 6.68
N ASN A 210 -11.75 15.90 7.50
CA ASN A 210 -12.32 16.97 8.31
C ASN A 210 -11.57 18.27 8.04
N LEU A 211 -12.33 19.35 7.80
CA LEU A 211 -11.77 20.70 7.86
C LEU A 211 -11.54 21.03 9.33
N GLY A 212 -10.28 21.22 9.73
CA GLY A 212 -9.93 21.54 11.10
C GLY A 212 -10.50 22.90 11.51
N ASN A 213 -11.05 22.96 12.73
CA ASN A 213 -11.18 24.23 13.43
C ASN A 213 -9.76 24.62 13.92
N PRO A 214 -9.27 25.85 13.68
CA PRO A 214 -7.86 26.25 13.90
C PRO A 214 -7.39 26.26 15.37
N SER A 215 -8.14 25.68 16.29
CA SER A 215 -7.85 25.67 17.73
C SER A 215 -6.96 24.51 18.20
N PHE A 216 -6.59 23.56 17.33
CA PHE A 216 -5.56 22.58 17.67
C PHE A 216 -4.19 23.27 17.58
N LYS A 217 -3.71 23.78 18.73
CA LYS A 217 -2.37 24.36 18.87
C LYS A 217 -1.34 23.28 18.60
N SER A 218 -0.97 23.15 17.33
CA SER A 218 0.21 22.42 16.87
C SER A 218 1.42 22.92 17.66
N SER A 219 2.04 22.02 18.44
CA SER A 219 3.37 22.26 18.98
C SER A 219 4.30 22.52 17.80
N LYS A 220 4.94 23.69 17.78
CA LYS A 220 5.93 24.10 16.77
C LYS A 220 6.96 23.00 16.52
N SER A 221 6.68 22.17 15.53
CA SER A 221 7.58 21.21 14.90
C SER A 221 7.54 21.58 13.43
N ILE A 222 8.71 21.88 12.87
CA ILE A 222 8.89 22.48 11.54
C ILE A 222 8.73 21.44 10.41
N LEU A 223 8.17 20.26 10.71
CA LEU A 223 7.84 19.25 9.71
C LEU A 223 6.32 19.24 9.47
N PRO A 224 5.83 19.53 8.25
CA PRO A 224 4.44 19.31 7.89
C PRO A 224 4.15 17.80 7.96
N GLY A 225 3.07 17.42 8.66
CA GLY A 225 2.60 16.03 8.73
C GLY A 225 3.06 15.27 9.98
N ILE A 226 2.50 15.59 11.15
CA ILE A 226 2.56 14.63 12.27
C ILE A 226 1.61 13.48 11.92
N ILE A 227 2.19 12.34 11.57
CA ILE A 227 1.43 11.11 11.37
C ILE A 227 1.33 10.41 12.72
N SER A 228 0.13 10.43 13.32
CA SER A 228 -0.12 9.72 14.56
C SER A 228 -0.68 8.34 14.25
N TYR A 229 0.01 7.31 14.74
CA TYR A 229 -0.39 5.92 14.59
C TYR A 229 -0.88 5.36 15.92
N LYS A 230 -2.06 4.75 15.91
CA LYS A 230 -2.57 3.99 17.04
C LYS A 230 -2.91 2.57 16.58
N ALA A 231 -2.05 1.63 16.92
CA ALA A 231 -2.43 0.22 16.87
C ALA A 231 -3.26 -0.07 18.12
N SER A 232 -4.59 -0.08 17.99
CA SER A 232 -5.46 -0.52 19.08
C SER A 232 -5.42 -2.05 19.19
N THR A 233 -4.97 -2.57 20.33
CA THR A 233 -5.07 -3.98 20.68
C THR A 233 -6.39 -4.20 21.40
N PHE A 234 -7.43 -4.60 20.66
CA PHE A 234 -8.70 -4.98 21.28
C PHE A 234 -8.51 -6.28 22.08
N ILE A 235 -9.11 -6.38 23.27
CA ILE A 235 -8.91 -7.45 24.26
C ILE A 235 -9.29 -8.87 23.75
N ILE A 236 -9.88 -8.98 22.55
CA ILE A 236 -10.31 -10.25 21.92
C ILE A 236 -9.21 -10.87 21.01
N ASN A 237 -7.99 -10.32 21.00
CA ASN A 237 -6.89 -10.74 20.11
C ASN A 237 -6.56 -12.24 20.09
N ASN A 238 -6.88 -13.01 21.15
CA ASN A 238 -6.62 -14.45 21.16
C ASN A 238 -7.60 -15.26 20.27
N LEU A 239 -8.79 -14.72 19.96
CA LEU A 239 -9.77 -15.41 19.11
C LEU A 239 -9.78 -14.92 17.66
N PHE A 240 -9.46 -13.64 17.42
CA PHE A 240 -9.43 -13.06 16.08
C PHE A 240 -8.20 -12.15 15.93
N PRO A 241 -7.10 -12.63 15.31
CA PRO A 241 -5.92 -11.80 15.07
C PRO A 241 -6.18 -10.83 13.90
N GLY A 242 -7.07 -9.87 14.11
CA GLY A 242 -7.29 -8.75 13.20
C GLY A 242 -6.81 -7.48 13.87
N LYS A 243 -5.64 -6.98 13.49
CA LYS A 243 -5.19 -5.65 13.94
C LYS A 243 -6.06 -4.60 13.24
N SER A 244 -6.83 -3.82 14.01
CA SER A 244 -7.43 -2.58 13.49
C SER A 244 -6.29 -1.61 13.17
N PHE A 245 -6.28 -1.07 11.97
CA PHE A 245 -5.26 -0.13 11.53
C PHE A 245 -5.87 1.26 11.39
N GLU A 246 -5.19 2.25 11.94
CA GLU A 246 -5.63 3.64 11.97
C GLU A 246 -4.46 4.55 11.59
N ILE A 247 -4.64 5.38 10.56
CA ILE A 247 -3.72 6.46 10.20
C ILE A 247 -4.45 7.77 10.40
N THR A 248 -3.83 8.67 11.16
CA THR A 248 -4.23 10.07 11.21
C THR A 248 -3.13 10.95 10.64
N LEU A 249 -3.48 11.82 9.71
CA LEU A 249 -2.56 12.74 9.04
C LEU A 249 -3.15 14.15 9.10
N ASP A 250 -2.40 15.10 9.64
CA ASP A 250 -2.80 16.51 9.67
C ASP A 250 -1.92 17.32 8.71
N SER A 251 -2.55 18.00 7.75
CA SER A 251 -1.86 18.85 6.76
C SER A 251 -2.72 20.04 6.35
N ASN A 252 -2.16 21.25 6.34
CA ASN A 252 -2.80 22.48 5.85
C ASN A 252 -4.22 22.75 6.39
N ASN A 253 -4.44 22.58 7.70
CA ASN A 253 -5.76 22.68 8.37
C ASN A 253 -6.76 21.57 8.02
N PHE A 254 -6.32 20.49 7.38
CA PHE A 254 -7.13 19.31 7.15
C PHE A 254 -6.65 18.17 8.04
N GLY A 255 -7.60 17.51 8.69
CA GLY A 255 -7.37 16.25 9.38
C GLY A 255 -7.89 15.09 8.54
N TYR A 256 -7.02 14.12 8.29
CA TYR A 256 -7.32 12.90 7.56
C TYR A 256 -7.30 11.73 8.50
N HIS A 257 -8.32 10.88 8.40
CA HIS A 257 -8.44 9.69 9.21
C HIS A 257 -8.77 8.50 8.31
N TYR A 258 -7.91 7.50 8.31
CA TYR A 258 -8.16 6.23 7.65
C TYR A 258 -8.21 5.13 8.69
N GLN A 259 -9.30 4.37 8.72
CA GLN A 259 -9.48 3.23 9.59
C GLN A 259 -9.85 1.99 8.80
N GLU A 260 -9.09 0.92 8.98
CA GLU A 260 -9.39 -0.40 8.42
C GLU A 260 -10.09 -1.27 9.46
N THR A 261 -11.24 -1.82 9.09
CA THR A 261 -12.07 -2.70 9.92
C THR A 261 -12.21 -4.06 9.24
N VAL A 262 -11.94 -5.14 9.98
CA VAL A 262 -12.11 -6.50 9.47
C VAL A 262 -13.60 -6.83 9.46
N PHE A 263 -14.10 -7.38 8.36
CA PHE A 263 -15.53 -7.65 8.21
C PHE A 263 -15.96 -8.78 9.14
N VAL A 264 -16.88 -8.46 10.06
CA VAL A 264 -17.35 -9.41 11.09
C VAL A 264 -18.06 -10.62 10.46
N HIS A 265 -18.57 -10.53 9.23
CA HIS A 265 -19.15 -11.67 8.53
C HIS A 265 -18.17 -12.84 8.40
N HIS A 266 -16.89 -12.60 8.08
CA HIS A 266 -15.90 -13.68 7.99
C HIS A 266 -15.61 -14.30 9.35
N VAL A 267 -15.64 -13.49 10.41
CA VAL A 267 -15.56 -13.97 11.79
C VAL A 267 -16.76 -14.87 12.12
N PHE A 268 -17.99 -14.41 11.85
CA PHE A 268 -19.20 -15.21 12.06
C PHE A 268 -19.23 -16.48 11.21
N ALA A 269 -18.83 -16.42 9.94
CA ALA A 269 -18.76 -17.58 9.06
C ALA A 269 -17.78 -18.63 9.60
N ARG A 270 -16.60 -18.19 10.09
CA ARG A 270 -15.63 -19.09 10.74
C ARG A 270 -16.16 -19.69 12.04
N ILE A 271 -16.86 -18.91 12.86
CA ILE A 271 -17.50 -19.40 14.09
C ILE A 271 -18.55 -20.46 13.73
N ILE A 272 -19.46 -20.17 12.80
CA ILE A 272 -20.52 -21.10 12.37
C ILE A 272 -19.91 -22.39 11.82
N LEU A 273 -18.90 -22.28 10.95
CA LEU A 273 -18.19 -23.44 10.41
C LEU A 273 -17.53 -24.27 11.51
N SER A 274 -16.85 -23.62 12.47
CA SER A 274 -16.20 -24.31 13.59
C SER A 274 -17.21 -25.02 14.49
N LEU A 275 -18.35 -24.37 14.80
CA LEU A 275 -19.43 -24.98 15.56
C LEU A 275 -20.04 -26.19 14.83
N ASN A 276 -20.21 -26.09 13.51
CA ASN A 276 -20.69 -27.21 12.70
C ASN A 276 -19.70 -28.39 12.67
N ILE A 277 -18.38 -28.12 12.64
CA ILE A 277 -17.35 -29.18 12.73
C ILE A 277 -17.37 -29.84 14.11
N ILE A 278 -17.42 -29.06 15.20
CA ILE A 278 -17.45 -29.59 16.57
C ILE A 278 -18.69 -30.45 16.80
N THR A 279 -19.85 -29.99 16.32
CA THR A 279 -21.09 -30.77 16.42
C THR A 279 -20.99 -32.07 15.61
N ALA A 280 -20.49 -32.04 14.38
CA ALA A 280 -20.27 -33.24 13.56
C ALA A 280 -19.31 -34.25 14.22
N LEU A 281 -18.18 -33.78 14.77
CA LEU A 281 -17.22 -34.62 15.50
C LEU A 281 -17.84 -35.22 16.77
N SER A 282 -18.66 -34.44 17.49
CA SER A 282 -19.38 -34.91 18.67
C SER A 282 -20.36 -36.04 18.33
N PHE A 283 -21.11 -35.89 17.23
CA PHE A 283 -21.97 -36.96 16.72
C PHE A 283 -21.16 -38.19 16.34
N PHE A 284 -20.07 -38.03 15.58
CA PHE A 284 -19.20 -39.14 15.19
C PHE A 284 -18.66 -39.91 16.41
N MET A 285 -18.20 -39.21 17.45
CA MET A 285 -17.74 -39.82 18.71
C MET A 285 -18.85 -40.58 19.43
N ILE A 286 -20.08 -40.05 19.47
CA ILE A 286 -21.22 -40.74 20.09
C ILE A 286 -21.56 -42.03 19.32
N TYR A 287 -21.57 -41.97 17.98
CA TYR A 287 -21.87 -43.12 17.13
C TYR A 287 -20.76 -44.19 17.19
N SER A 288 -19.49 -43.80 17.19
CA SER A 288 -18.37 -44.74 17.31
C SER A 288 -18.38 -45.46 18.67
N LEU A 289 -18.69 -44.76 19.77
CA LEU A 289 -18.85 -45.37 21.10
C LEU A 289 -20.03 -46.36 21.14
N LYS A 290 -21.15 -46.04 20.49
CA LYS A 290 -22.30 -46.97 20.37
C LYS A 290 -21.92 -48.20 19.55
N PHE A 291 -21.22 -48.02 18.44
CA PHE A 291 -20.76 -49.11 17.58
C PHE A 291 -19.80 -50.06 18.31
N LEU A 292 -18.83 -49.52 19.05
CA LEU A 292 -17.91 -50.29 19.89
C LEU A 292 -18.64 -51.09 20.98
N LYS A 293 -19.68 -50.51 21.60
CA LYS A 293 -20.54 -51.23 22.56
C LYS A 293 -21.28 -52.40 21.88
N SER A 294 -21.81 -52.20 20.67
CA SER A 294 -22.49 -53.26 19.91
C SER A 294 -21.54 -54.40 19.52
N ILE A 295 -20.32 -54.08 19.07
CA ILE A 295 -19.27 -55.08 18.81
C ILE A 295 -18.97 -55.87 20.08
N ARG A 296 -18.82 -55.21 21.24
CA ARG A 296 -18.54 -55.89 22.51
C ARG A 296 -19.65 -56.87 22.93
N ILE A 297 -20.91 -56.60 22.56
CA ILE A 297 -22.02 -57.52 22.80
C ILE A 297 -21.91 -58.76 21.89
N LEU A 298 -21.54 -58.58 20.61
CA LEU A 298 -21.36 -59.68 19.67
C LEU A 298 -20.19 -60.62 20.04
N PHE A 299 -19.12 -60.07 20.63
CA PHE A 299 -17.94 -60.85 21.05
C PHE A 299 -17.96 -61.23 22.54
N ARG A 300 -19.12 -61.18 23.21
CA ARG A 300 -19.21 -61.64 24.60
C ARG A 300 -18.98 -63.16 24.61
N PRO A 301 -17.89 -63.67 25.20
CA PRO A 301 -17.60 -65.10 25.19
C PRO A 301 -18.81 -65.81 25.79
N THR A 302 -19.38 -66.76 25.03
CA THR A 302 -20.44 -67.62 25.51
C THR A 302 -19.90 -68.34 26.72
N SER A 303 -20.40 -67.98 27.90
CA SER A 303 -20.15 -68.70 29.14
C SER A 303 -20.55 -70.14 28.90
N THR A 304 -19.56 -71.00 28.71
CA THR A 304 -19.75 -72.44 28.69
C THR A 304 -20.31 -72.81 30.05
N TYR A 305 -21.61 -73.06 30.09
CA TYR A 305 -22.28 -73.60 31.26
C TYR A 305 -21.68 -74.98 31.53
N THR A 306 -20.76 -75.04 32.49
CA THR A 306 -20.34 -76.30 33.09
C THR A 306 -21.50 -76.81 33.94
N THR A 307 -22.27 -77.73 33.37
CA THR A 307 -23.32 -78.47 34.08
C THR A 307 -22.65 -79.38 35.12
N ASN A 308 -22.58 -78.91 36.35
CA ASN A 308 -22.23 -79.75 37.51
C ASN A 308 -23.39 -80.71 37.80
N ASN A 309 -23.38 -81.88 37.15
CA ASN A 309 -24.22 -83.01 37.53
C ASN A 309 -23.72 -83.58 38.87
N GLN A 310 -24.38 -83.23 39.98
CA GLN A 310 -24.29 -84.01 41.22
C GLN A 310 -25.24 -85.21 41.16
N PRO A 311 -24.78 -86.44 41.44
CA PRO A 311 -25.64 -87.61 41.46
C PRO A 311 -26.46 -87.65 42.77
N GLN A 312 -27.79 -87.69 42.63
CA GLN A 312 -28.71 -87.97 43.75
C GLN A 312 -28.56 -89.44 44.19
N LYS A 313 -28.16 -89.64 45.46
CA LYS A 313 -28.24 -90.93 46.15
C LYS A 313 -29.69 -91.17 46.60
N TYR A 314 -30.32 -92.22 46.08
CA TYR A 314 -31.57 -92.77 46.60
C TYR A 314 -31.29 -93.64 47.83
N LYS A 315 -32.13 -93.49 48.86
CA LYS A 315 -32.20 -94.33 50.07
C LYS A 315 -33.65 -94.76 50.25
#